data_AF-A0AAW8GF36-F1
#
_entry.id   AF-A0AAW8GF36-F1
#
_cell.length_a   1.000
_cell.length_b   1.000
_cell.length_c   1.000
_cell.angle_alpha   90.00
_cell.angle_beta   90.00
_cell.angle_gamma   90.00
#
_symmetry.space_group_name_H-M   'P 1'
#
loop_
_entity.id
_entity.type
_entity.pdbx_description
1 polymer ?
#
loop_
_entity_poly.entity_id
_entity_poly.type
_entity_poly.pdbx_seq_one_letter_code
_entity_poly.pdbx_strand_id
1 'polypeptide(L)'
;MGLRYATPAEGHYDYPLHVGQLLRSALETRSGQSILGSDGRRHDYPEFGRRVHRLANVLTALGVSPGDVVAVMDWDSHRYQECYFAIPMLGAVLQTVNVRLSPEQIAYTLRDTGARVVVFHADFAALVAQLATQLPQLERFVLTHDGQPPASLPLAVAGEYEALLAAAEDRHAFVDIDERALATTFHTTGTTGDPKAVAFSHRQLVLHTLAVGTTLGTQPEGQGLRHGDVYMPVTPMFHVHAWGLPYLATLLGLKQVYPGRYVPAQLLRLRREEGVTFSHCVPTILQMLLDAFGPEDPVDRRWTIIVGGSVQPRALHRAAAAKGITALSGYGMSETAPVLSIARSFAAPGAQRARPSCAAPGTRSRWRSCAWSTRTCRHCRPMASTRANWSRARRG
;
A
#
# COMPACT_ATOMS: atom_id res chain seq x y z
N MET A 1 -22.35 29.28 1.80
CA MET A 1 -22.35 29.26 3.28
C MET A 1 -20.91 29.50 3.71
N GLY A 2 -20.61 30.57 4.44
CA GLY A 2 -19.24 30.82 4.91
C GLY A 2 -18.89 29.80 5.99
N LEU A 3 -17.76 29.12 5.84
CA LEU A 3 -17.24 28.25 6.90
C LEU A 3 -16.68 29.12 8.03
N ARG A 4 -16.86 28.68 9.27
CA ARG A 4 -16.32 29.37 10.46
C ARG A 4 -14.97 28.76 10.81
N TYR A 5 -13.90 29.51 10.58
CA TYR A 5 -12.55 29.12 10.99
C TYR A 5 -12.16 29.86 12.27
N ALA A 6 -11.30 29.24 13.08
CA ALA A 6 -10.65 29.93 14.19
C ALA A 6 -9.58 30.88 13.63
N THR A 7 -9.43 32.05 14.24
CA THR A 7 -8.28 32.92 14.00
C THR A 7 -7.07 32.27 14.69
N PRO A 8 -5.98 31.93 13.96
CA PRO A 8 -4.79 31.39 14.58
C PRO A 8 -4.21 32.37 15.61
N ALA A 9 -3.74 31.85 16.74
CA ALA A 9 -2.97 32.65 17.69
C ALA A 9 -1.58 32.98 17.12
N GLU A 10 -0.93 34.01 17.65
CA GLU A 10 0.47 34.29 17.34
C GLU A 10 1.35 33.08 17.71
N GLY A 11 2.23 32.66 16.79
CA GLY A 11 3.04 31.45 16.96
C GLY A 11 2.28 30.13 16.75
N HIS A 12 1.04 30.15 16.25
CA HIS A 12 0.35 28.93 15.85
C HIS A 12 1.14 28.19 14.77
N TYR A 13 1.51 26.95 15.08
CA TYR A 13 2.09 26.02 14.13
C TYR A 13 1.00 25.10 13.59
N ASP A 14 0.68 25.27 12.30
CA ASP A 14 -0.26 24.40 11.60
C ASP A 14 0.47 23.09 11.23
N TYR A 15 0.27 22.06 12.06
CA TYR A 15 0.99 20.80 11.96
C TYR A 15 0.58 20.03 10.68
N PRO A 16 1.43 19.96 9.64
CA PRO A 16 1.03 19.45 8.33
C PRO A 16 1.00 17.93 8.30
N LEU A 17 0.04 17.27 7.65
CA LEU A 17 0.02 15.81 7.53
C LEU A 17 0.99 15.31 6.45
N HIS A 18 2.26 15.08 6.81
CA HIS A 18 3.27 14.52 5.90
C HIS A 18 3.67 13.07 6.22
N VAL A 19 4.03 12.29 5.19
CA VAL A 19 4.35 10.85 5.34
C VAL A 19 5.45 10.55 6.35
N GLY A 20 6.40 11.47 6.57
CA GLY A 20 7.43 11.33 7.61
C GLY A 20 6.85 11.19 9.03
N GLN A 21 5.63 11.65 9.28
CA GLN A 21 4.95 11.47 10.57
C GLN A 21 4.53 10.03 10.82
N LEU A 22 4.29 9.27 9.75
CA LEU A 22 3.99 7.83 9.84
C LEU A 22 5.23 7.04 10.30
N LEU A 23 6.43 7.60 10.15
CA LEU A 23 7.68 7.02 10.65
C LEU A 23 7.93 7.34 12.13
N ARG A 24 7.50 8.51 12.61
CA ARG A 24 7.83 9.02 13.96
C ARG A 24 7.49 8.04 15.07
N SER A 25 6.30 7.44 15.04
CA SER A 25 5.85 6.48 16.06
C SER A 25 6.86 5.35 16.28
N ALA A 26 7.32 4.71 15.21
CA ALA A 26 8.26 3.59 15.30
C ALA A 26 9.67 4.01 15.73
N LEU A 27 10.11 5.23 15.36
CA LEU A 27 11.40 5.78 15.79
C LEU A 27 11.39 6.22 17.25
N GLU A 28 10.33 6.91 17.70
CA GLU A 28 10.20 7.44 19.06
C GLU A 28 9.99 6.32 20.09
N THR A 29 9.19 5.30 19.73
CA THR A 29 9.02 4.10 20.57
C THR A 29 10.22 3.15 20.50
N ARG A 30 11.20 3.42 19.62
CA ARG A 30 12.36 2.55 19.35
C ARG A 30 11.95 1.10 19.20
N SER A 31 10.96 0.84 18.34
CA SER A 31 10.47 -0.51 18.14
C SER A 31 11.65 -1.45 17.84
N GLY A 32 11.87 -2.44 18.71
CA GLY A 32 12.90 -3.47 18.54
C GLY A 32 12.53 -4.52 17.48
N GLN A 33 11.46 -4.29 16.72
CA GLN A 33 11.07 -5.14 15.61
C GLN A 33 12.03 -4.98 14.43
N SER A 34 12.19 -6.05 13.67
CA SER A 34 13.11 -6.10 12.54
C SER A 34 12.41 -5.84 11.21
N ILE A 35 13.11 -5.18 10.30
CA ILE A 35 12.83 -5.11 8.87
C ILE A 35 13.84 -6.04 8.17
N LEU A 36 13.35 -7.15 7.61
CA LEU A 36 14.15 -8.10 6.82
C LEU A 36 14.06 -7.71 5.33
N GLY A 37 15.21 -7.44 4.72
CA GLY A 37 15.35 -7.14 3.29
C GLY A 37 15.43 -8.39 2.40
N SER A 38 15.19 -8.18 1.11
CA SER A 38 15.30 -9.20 0.04
C SER A 38 16.71 -9.76 -0.12
N ASP A 39 17.73 -8.98 0.26
CA ASP A 39 19.14 -9.36 0.29
C ASP A 39 19.58 -10.07 1.58
N GLY A 40 18.63 -10.33 2.50
CA GLY A 40 18.88 -10.98 3.79
C GLY A 40 19.35 -10.05 4.90
N ARG A 41 19.55 -8.74 4.64
CA ARG A 41 19.90 -7.77 5.68
C ARG A 41 18.73 -7.58 6.64
N ARG A 42 19.07 -7.37 7.92
CA ARG A 42 18.08 -7.04 8.96
C ARG A 42 18.43 -5.69 9.55
N HIS A 43 17.43 -4.82 9.58
CA HIS A 43 17.49 -3.51 10.22
C HIS A 43 16.47 -3.45 11.35
N ASP A 44 16.77 -2.69 12.39
CA ASP A 44 15.73 -2.21 13.31
C ASP A 44 15.21 -0.85 12.81
N TYR A 45 14.19 -0.32 13.48
CA TYR A 45 13.64 1.00 13.12
C TYR A 45 14.64 2.15 13.30
N PRO A 46 15.47 2.21 14.35
CA PRO A 46 16.55 3.21 14.44
C PRO A 46 17.52 3.21 13.26
N GLU A 47 17.96 2.03 12.79
CA GLU A 47 18.79 1.90 11.59
C GLU A 47 18.01 2.31 10.33
N PHE A 48 16.76 1.86 10.18
CA PHE A 48 15.90 2.29 9.07
C PHE A 48 15.75 3.81 9.01
N GLY A 49 15.55 4.48 10.15
CA GLY A 49 15.53 5.94 10.23
C GLY A 49 16.83 6.57 9.75
N ARG A 50 17.99 6.08 10.23
CA ARG A 50 19.31 6.55 9.78
C ARG A 50 19.51 6.34 8.27
N ARG A 51 19.04 5.21 7.72
CA ARG A 51 19.09 4.92 6.28
C ARG A 51 18.21 5.84 5.46
N VAL A 52 17.01 6.20 5.94
CA VAL A 52 16.15 7.24 5.31
C VAL A 52 16.86 8.59 5.25
N HIS A 53 17.54 9.01 6.33
CA HIS A 53 18.34 10.24 6.33
C HIS A 53 19.54 10.16 5.37
N ARG A 54 20.25 9.02 5.32
CA ARG A 54 21.35 8.79 4.37
C ARG A 54 20.88 8.87 2.93
N LEU A 55 19.77 8.20 2.60
CA LEU A 55 19.18 8.27 1.27
C LEU A 55 18.80 9.72 0.90
N ALA A 56 18.24 10.48 1.83
CA ALA A 56 17.93 11.89 1.60
C ALA A 56 19.20 12.72 1.28
N ASN A 57 20.29 12.49 2.01
CA ASN A 57 21.58 13.12 1.74
C ASN A 57 22.16 12.71 0.37
N VAL A 58 22.07 11.42 0.01
CA VAL A 58 22.50 10.92 -1.30
C VAL A 58 21.71 11.60 -2.42
N LEU A 59 20.38 11.63 -2.33
CA LEU A 59 19.53 12.26 -3.35
C LEU A 59 19.80 13.77 -3.46
N THR A 60 20.00 14.46 -2.34
CA THR A 60 20.37 15.88 -2.33
C THR A 60 21.72 16.11 -3.02
N ALA A 61 22.72 15.27 -2.76
CA ALA A 61 24.03 15.33 -3.41
C ALA A 61 23.97 15.03 -4.92
N LEU A 62 22.98 14.24 -5.35
CA LEU A 62 22.68 14.02 -6.77
C LEU A 62 21.93 15.18 -7.44
N GLY A 63 21.56 16.21 -6.68
CA GLY A 63 20.88 17.42 -7.16
C GLY A 63 19.36 17.35 -7.12
N VAL A 64 18.77 16.38 -6.42
CA VAL A 64 17.31 16.30 -6.21
C VAL A 64 16.86 17.45 -5.32
N SER A 65 15.89 18.21 -5.80
CA SER A 65 15.25 19.33 -5.11
C SER A 65 13.77 19.06 -4.86
N PRO A 66 13.10 19.79 -3.95
CA PRO A 66 11.65 19.70 -3.80
C PRO A 66 10.93 19.90 -5.15
N GLY A 67 9.96 19.04 -5.44
CA GLY A 67 9.22 19.00 -6.71
C GLY A 67 9.84 18.14 -7.81
N ASP A 68 11.13 17.76 -7.72
CA ASP A 68 11.73 16.83 -8.67
C ASP A 68 11.11 15.43 -8.52
N VAL A 69 11.08 14.67 -9.63
CA VAL A 69 10.57 13.30 -9.66
C VAL A 69 11.72 12.29 -9.62
N VAL A 70 11.67 11.39 -8.64
CA VAL A 70 12.59 10.25 -8.50
C VAL A 70 11.82 8.97 -8.79
N ALA A 71 12.19 8.29 -9.87
CA ALA A 71 11.60 7.03 -10.28
C ALA A 71 12.28 5.83 -9.61
N VAL A 72 11.48 4.86 -9.17
CA VAL A 72 11.98 3.64 -8.54
C VAL A 72 11.52 2.41 -9.32
N MET A 73 12.50 1.65 -9.79
CA MET A 73 12.37 0.40 -10.53
C MET A 73 13.07 -0.72 -9.74
N ASP A 74 12.44 -1.18 -8.65
CA ASP A 74 12.98 -2.25 -7.81
C ASP A 74 11.88 -3.29 -7.50
N TRP A 75 12.27 -4.44 -6.96
CA TRP A 75 11.38 -5.42 -6.36
C TRP A 75 10.93 -4.96 -4.98
N ASP A 76 10.15 -5.81 -4.30
CA ASP A 76 9.72 -5.53 -2.92
C ASP A 76 10.91 -5.66 -1.96
N SER A 77 11.61 -4.55 -1.77
CA SER A 77 12.86 -4.46 -1.01
C SER A 77 12.75 -3.45 0.14
N HIS A 78 13.65 -3.57 1.11
CA HIS A 78 13.80 -2.57 2.16
C HIS A 78 14.25 -1.20 1.61
N ARG A 79 14.99 -1.18 0.49
CA ARG A 79 15.40 0.03 -0.22
C ARG A 79 14.22 0.75 -0.85
N TYR A 80 13.25 0.01 -1.42
CA TYR A 80 11.99 0.59 -1.88
C TYR A 80 11.22 1.21 -0.71
N GLN A 81 11.22 0.55 0.44
CA GLN A 81 10.62 1.10 1.66
C GLN A 81 11.34 2.37 2.15
N GLU A 82 12.67 2.44 2.06
CA GLU A 82 13.43 3.67 2.34
C GLU A 82 13.04 4.80 1.36
N CYS A 83 12.87 4.48 0.07
CA CYS A 83 12.39 5.40 -0.95
C CYS A 83 10.98 5.94 -0.68
N TYR A 84 10.06 5.13 -0.11
CA TYR A 84 8.72 5.58 0.30
C TYR A 84 8.75 6.73 1.31
N PHE A 85 9.82 6.86 2.09
CA PHE A 85 9.96 7.92 3.09
C PHE A 85 10.93 9.02 2.63
N ALA A 86 12.15 8.66 2.24
CA ALA A 86 13.20 9.65 1.98
C ALA A 86 12.84 10.61 0.82
N ILE A 87 12.30 10.08 -0.28
CA ILE A 87 11.97 10.89 -1.47
C ILE A 87 10.86 11.90 -1.14
N PRO A 88 9.68 11.48 -0.62
CA PRO A 88 8.66 12.46 -0.23
C PRO A 88 9.10 13.37 0.92
N MET A 89 9.90 12.90 1.88
CA MET A 89 10.37 13.74 2.98
C MET A 89 11.33 14.85 2.51
N LEU A 90 12.02 14.68 1.39
CA LEU A 90 12.76 15.76 0.70
C LEU A 90 11.85 16.77 -0.01
N GLY A 91 10.55 16.50 -0.10
CA GLY A 91 9.61 17.27 -0.94
C GLY A 91 9.68 16.90 -2.42
N ALA A 92 10.45 15.87 -2.78
CA ALA A 92 10.47 15.28 -4.11
C ALA A 92 9.30 14.29 -4.27
N VAL A 93 8.94 13.99 -5.51
CA VAL A 93 7.84 13.07 -5.82
C VAL A 93 8.41 11.69 -6.13
N LEU A 94 7.98 10.69 -5.38
CA LEU A 94 8.30 9.30 -5.68
C LEU A 94 7.43 8.79 -6.83
N GLN A 95 8.04 8.45 -7.96
CA GLN A 95 7.36 7.70 -9.02
C GLN A 95 7.59 6.20 -8.86
N THR A 96 6.51 5.45 -8.63
CA THR A 96 6.59 3.99 -8.57
C THR A 96 6.37 3.38 -9.95
N VAL A 97 7.45 2.89 -10.59
CA VAL A 97 7.41 2.44 -11.98
C VAL A 97 7.01 0.97 -12.06
N ASN A 98 5.95 0.68 -12.83
CA ASN A 98 5.56 -0.69 -13.11
C ASN A 98 6.49 -1.31 -14.16
N VAL A 99 7.49 -2.05 -13.67
CA VAL A 99 8.51 -2.75 -14.46
C VAL A 99 7.96 -3.87 -15.36
N ARG A 100 6.67 -4.19 -15.28
CA ARG A 100 6.01 -5.19 -16.14
C ARG A 100 5.35 -4.58 -17.39
N LEU A 101 5.39 -3.27 -17.56
CA LEU A 101 4.93 -2.60 -18.77
C LEU A 101 5.94 -2.78 -19.92
N SER A 102 5.53 -2.52 -21.16
CA SER A 102 6.49 -2.52 -22.27
C SER A 102 7.51 -1.39 -22.10
N PRO A 103 8.73 -1.52 -22.65
CA PRO A 103 9.73 -0.45 -22.59
C PRO A 103 9.20 0.91 -23.08
N GLU A 104 8.38 0.92 -24.13
CA GLU A 104 7.76 2.13 -24.69
C GLU A 104 6.77 2.76 -23.71
N GLN A 105 5.96 1.94 -23.05
CA GLN A 105 5.04 2.42 -22.01
C GLN A 105 5.81 2.96 -20.80
N ILE A 106 6.88 2.28 -20.37
CA ILE A 106 7.72 2.79 -19.28
C ILE A 106 8.34 4.13 -19.68
N ALA A 107 8.90 4.23 -20.89
CA ALA A 107 9.47 5.47 -21.41
C ALA A 107 8.45 6.62 -21.43
N TYR A 108 7.20 6.32 -21.83
CA TYR A 108 6.10 7.27 -21.76
C TYR A 108 5.87 7.77 -20.33
N THR A 109 5.74 6.85 -19.34
CA THR A 109 5.46 7.24 -17.94
C THR A 109 6.59 8.05 -17.30
N LEU A 110 7.85 7.75 -17.62
CA LEU A 110 9.02 8.49 -17.13
C LEU A 110 9.08 9.90 -17.75
N ARG A 111 8.68 10.03 -19.01
CA ARG A 111 8.61 11.32 -19.71
C ARG A 111 7.47 12.19 -19.20
N ASP A 112 6.29 11.60 -19.04
CA ASP A 112 5.08 12.31 -18.60
C ASP A 112 5.24 12.92 -17.20
N THR A 113 5.94 12.23 -16.31
CA THR A 113 6.24 12.76 -14.96
C THR A 113 7.44 13.70 -14.92
N GLY A 114 8.29 13.71 -15.95
CA GLY A 114 9.56 14.42 -15.90
C GLY A 114 10.55 13.84 -14.89
N ALA A 115 10.58 12.50 -14.73
CA ALA A 115 11.57 11.83 -13.89
C ALA A 115 12.99 12.25 -14.28
N ARG A 116 13.83 12.54 -13.28
CA ARG A 116 15.24 12.96 -13.46
C ARG A 116 16.24 11.97 -12.88
N VAL A 117 15.86 11.29 -11.81
CA VAL A 117 16.68 10.28 -11.13
C VAL A 117 15.97 8.94 -11.15
N VAL A 118 16.70 7.87 -11.44
CA VAL A 118 16.18 6.50 -11.41
C VAL A 118 16.97 5.66 -10.41
N VAL A 119 16.30 5.18 -9.36
CA VAL A 119 16.80 4.10 -8.51
C VAL A 119 16.32 2.78 -9.09
N PHE A 120 17.22 1.88 -9.45
CA PHE A 120 16.84 0.65 -10.16
C PHE A 120 17.57 -0.59 -9.66
N HIS A 121 16.91 -1.73 -9.73
CA HIS A 121 17.50 -3.04 -9.46
C HIS A 121 18.34 -3.52 -10.65
N ALA A 122 19.43 -4.22 -10.36
CA ALA A 122 20.36 -4.76 -11.36
C ALA A 122 19.67 -5.61 -12.45
N ASP A 123 18.58 -6.29 -12.09
CA ASP A 123 17.76 -7.05 -13.05
C ASP A 123 17.16 -6.21 -14.18
N PHE A 124 17.01 -4.91 -13.96
CA PHE A 124 16.47 -3.97 -14.92
C PHE A 124 17.55 -3.14 -15.61
N ALA A 125 18.83 -3.41 -15.40
CA ALA A 125 19.93 -2.60 -15.93
C ALA A 125 19.89 -2.44 -17.46
N ALA A 126 19.59 -3.53 -18.20
CA ALA A 126 19.47 -3.48 -19.66
C ALA A 126 18.30 -2.60 -20.11
N LEU A 127 17.15 -2.71 -19.43
CA LEU A 127 15.97 -1.88 -19.69
C LEU A 127 16.27 -0.41 -19.38
N VAL A 128 16.90 -0.11 -18.24
CA VAL A 128 17.23 1.27 -17.86
C VAL A 128 18.25 1.88 -18.82
N ALA A 129 19.23 1.11 -19.29
CA ALA A 129 20.14 1.58 -20.34
C ALA A 129 19.41 1.92 -21.65
N GLN A 130 18.47 1.06 -22.08
CA GLN A 130 17.62 1.36 -23.23
C GLN A 130 16.81 2.66 -23.02
N LEU A 131 16.18 2.83 -21.86
CA LEU A 131 15.39 4.02 -21.53
C LEU A 131 16.25 5.29 -21.47
N ALA A 132 17.46 5.21 -20.91
CA ALA A 132 18.41 6.32 -20.84
C ALA A 132 18.80 6.85 -22.23
N THR A 133 18.93 5.97 -23.23
CA THR A 133 19.19 6.41 -24.61
C THR A 133 18.01 7.16 -25.24
N GLN A 134 16.78 6.88 -24.80
CA GLN A 134 15.55 7.47 -25.34
C GLN A 134 15.12 8.73 -24.59
N LEU A 135 15.55 8.90 -23.34
CA LEU A 135 15.08 9.92 -22.41
C LEU A 135 16.27 10.71 -21.85
N PRO A 136 16.75 11.75 -22.55
CA PRO A 136 17.89 12.54 -22.09
C PRO A 136 17.62 13.31 -20.80
N GLN A 137 16.36 13.44 -20.36
CA GLN A 137 16.03 14.04 -19.06
C GLN A 137 16.35 13.12 -17.87
N LEU A 138 16.63 11.83 -18.09
CA LEU A 138 17.11 10.94 -17.03
C LEU A 138 18.61 11.23 -16.80
N GLU A 139 18.90 11.96 -15.74
CA GLU A 139 20.24 12.52 -15.49
C GLU A 139 21.11 11.65 -14.60
N ARG A 140 20.50 10.91 -13.67
CA ARG A 140 21.22 10.16 -12.62
C ARG A 140 20.59 8.79 -12.41
N PHE A 141 21.44 7.79 -12.20
CA PHE A 141 21.04 6.40 -12.02
C PHE A 141 21.71 5.84 -10.76
N VAL A 142 20.93 5.23 -9.87
CA VAL A 142 21.40 4.59 -8.64
C VAL A 142 21.11 3.10 -8.72
N LEU A 143 22.16 2.28 -8.66
CA LEU A 143 22.04 0.82 -8.77
C LEU A 143 21.71 0.21 -7.40
N THR A 144 20.75 -0.71 -7.38
CA THR A 144 20.47 -1.62 -6.26
C THR A 144 20.65 -3.07 -6.70
N HIS A 145 20.97 -3.97 -5.79
CA HIS A 145 21.04 -5.41 -6.08
C HIS A 145 20.83 -6.26 -4.82
N ASP A 146 20.40 -7.50 -5.02
CA ASP A 146 20.40 -8.54 -4.00
C ASP A 146 21.64 -9.43 -4.22
N GLY A 147 22.66 -9.33 -3.35
CA GLY A 147 23.86 -10.16 -3.42
C GLY A 147 25.10 -9.45 -3.96
N GLN A 148 25.78 -10.02 -4.95
CA GLN A 148 26.97 -9.40 -5.57
C GLN A 148 26.57 -8.44 -6.68
N PRO A 149 27.21 -7.26 -6.77
CA PRO A 149 26.96 -6.33 -7.86
C PRO A 149 27.37 -6.95 -9.21
N PRO A 150 26.70 -6.59 -10.32
CA PRO A 150 27.13 -7.00 -11.65
C PRO A 150 28.55 -6.48 -11.95
N ALA A 151 29.38 -7.30 -12.60
CA ALA A 151 30.77 -6.95 -12.92
C ALA A 151 30.88 -5.76 -13.89
N SER A 152 29.87 -5.55 -14.73
CA SER A 152 29.76 -4.40 -15.61
C SER A 152 28.30 -4.00 -15.77
N LEU A 153 28.08 -2.72 -16.09
CA LEU A 153 26.75 -2.17 -16.36
C LEU A 153 26.69 -1.62 -17.79
N PRO A 154 25.54 -1.72 -18.46
CA PRO A 154 25.32 -1.16 -19.80
C PRO A 154 25.12 0.36 -19.81
N LEU A 155 25.27 1.03 -18.66
CA LEU A 155 25.16 2.47 -18.50
C LEU A 155 26.03 2.96 -17.34
N ALA A 156 26.38 4.25 -17.37
CA ALA A 156 27.01 4.92 -16.22
C ALA A 156 25.98 5.12 -15.09
N VAL A 157 26.40 4.83 -13.86
CA VAL A 157 25.60 5.05 -12.65
C VAL A 157 26.35 5.99 -11.71
N ALA A 158 25.62 6.73 -10.89
CA ALA A 158 26.20 7.58 -9.86
C ALA A 158 26.85 6.75 -8.74
N GLY A 159 26.36 5.54 -8.51
CA GLY A 159 26.93 4.59 -7.56
C GLY A 159 25.99 3.42 -7.27
N GLU A 160 26.52 2.47 -6.50
CA GLU A 160 25.74 1.40 -5.88
C GLU A 160 25.13 1.91 -4.57
N TYR A 161 23.87 1.58 -4.32
CA TYR A 161 23.02 2.14 -3.27
C TYR A 161 23.61 1.98 -1.87
N GLU A 162 24.04 0.77 -1.49
CA GLU A 162 24.59 0.54 -0.14
C GLU A 162 25.91 1.28 0.07
N ALA A 163 26.77 1.34 -0.95
CA ALA A 163 28.01 2.10 -0.92
C ALA A 163 27.74 3.61 -0.78
N LEU A 164 26.76 4.15 -1.51
CA LEU A 164 26.35 5.56 -1.42
C LEU A 164 25.79 5.89 -0.03
N LEU A 165 24.91 5.04 0.51
CA LEU A 165 24.37 5.22 1.86
C LEU A 165 25.47 5.16 2.92
N ALA A 166 26.42 4.23 2.80
CA ALA A 166 27.52 4.09 3.77
C ALA A 166 28.44 5.32 3.81
N ALA A 167 28.59 6.04 2.69
CA ALA A 167 29.38 7.27 2.58
C ALA A 167 28.62 8.53 3.01
N ALA A 168 27.30 8.47 3.17
CA ALA A 168 26.46 9.61 3.51
C ALA A 168 26.29 9.79 5.03
N GLU A 169 26.15 11.04 5.46
CA GLU A 169 25.79 11.39 6.84
C GLU A 169 24.44 10.78 7.22
N ASP A 170 24.29 10.38 8.48
CA ASP A 170 23.08 9.71 8.99
C ASP A 170 22.00 10.66 9.52
N ARG A 171 22.20 11.97 9.30
CA ARG A 171 21.26 13.03 9.65
C ARG A 171 21.07 13.96 8.46
N HIS A 172 19.82 14.29 8.21
CA HIS A 172 19.38 15.23 7.18
C HIS A 172 18.37 16.18 7.81
N ALA A 173 18.48 17.48 7.51
CA ALA A 173 17.59 18.51 8.02
C ALA A 173 16.36 18.63 7.11
N PHE A 174 15.38 17.74 7.30
CA PHE A 174 14.11 17.85 6.59
C PHE A 174 13.36 19.12 7.00
N VAL A 175 12.77 19.78 6.01
CA VAL A 175 11.92 20.96 6.21
C VAL A 175 10.45 20.55 6.14
N ASP A 176 9.57 21.33 6.77
CA ASP A 176 8.13 21.13 6.62
C ASP A 176 7.69 21.45 5.20
N ILE A 177 6.87 20.56 4.65
CA ILE A 177 6.32 20.65 3.30
C ILE A 177 4.80 20.83 3.43
N ASP A 178 4.20 21.59 2.53
CA ASP A 178 2.73 21.68 2.43
C ASP A 178 2.15 20.26 2.30
N GLU A 179 1.25 19.88 3.19
CA GLU A 179 0.61 18.57 3.19
C GLU A 179 -0.16 18.29 1.88
N ARG A 180 -0.50 19.31 1.09
CA ARG A 180 -1.14 19.17 -0.22
C ARG A 180 -0.15 18.99 -1.38
N ALA A 181 1.15 19.15 -1.14
CA ALA A 181 2.18 18.87 -2.13
C ALA A 181 2.15 17.39 -2.55
N LEU A 182 2.53 17.12 -3.80
CA LEU A 182 2.59 15.75 -4.32
C LEU A 182 3.71 14.98 -3.61
N ALA A 183 3.37 13.81 -3.06
CA ALA A 183 4.32 12.88 -2.45
C ALA A 183 4.70 11.77 -3.41
N THR A 184 3.73 11.26 -4.17
CA THR A 184 3.93 10.09 -5.03
C THR A 184 3.11 10.19 -6.32
N THR A 185 3.57 9.50 -7.35
CA THR A 185 2.85 9.35 -8.62
C THR A 185 3.11 7.98 -9.25
N PHE A 186 2.17 7.50 -10.06
CA PHE A 186 2.33 6.31 -10.90
C PHE A 186 1.25 6.31 -11.99
N HIS A 187 1.34 5.38 -12.93
CA HIS A 187 0.40 5.33 -14.07
C HIS A 187 -0.52 4.12 -14.04
N THR A 188 -1.72 4.31 -14.57
CA THR A 188 -2.71 3.26 -14.75
C THR A 188 -2.85 2.91 -16.23
N THR A 189 -2.98 1.62 -16.54
CA THR A 189 -3.09 1.11 -17.92
C THR A 189 -4.49 0.57 -18.24
N GLY A 190 -5.44 0.69 -17.30
CA GLY A 190 -6.78 0.10 -17.39
C GLY A 190 -7.79 0.86 -18.25
N THR A 191 -7.39 1.92 -18.96
CA THR A 191 -8.28 2.71 -19.83
C THR A 191 -7.77 2.73 -21.26
N THR A 192 -8.65 2.88 -22.25
CA THR A 192 -8.27 3.09 -23.66
C THR A 192 -7.30 4.27 -23.79
N GLY A 193 -6.21 4.08 -24.53
CA GLY A 193 -5.19 5.10 -24.80
C GLY A 193 -3.92 4.91 -23.98
N ASP A 194 -3.11 5.97 -23.89
CA ASP A 194 -1.87 5.96 -23.11
C ASP A 194 -2.14 5.84 -21.60
N PRO A 195 -1.17 5.32 -20.82
CA PRO A 195 -1.29 5.25 -19.38
C PRO A 195 -1.56 6.61 -18.75
N LYS A 196 -2.39 6.70 -17.71
CA LYS A 196 -2.72 7.98 -17.06
C LYS A 196 -2.07 8.10 -15.70
N ALA A 197 -1.42 9.23 -15.45
CA ALA A 197 -0.84 9.56 -14.16
C ALA A 197 -1.93 9.65 -13.07
N VAL A 198 -1.63 9.03 -11.93
CA VAL A 198 -2.36 9.15 -10.67
C VAL A 198 -1.35 9.59 -9.64
N ALA A 199 -1.64 10.69 -8.96
CA ALA A 199 -0.74 11.29 -7.98
C ALA A 199 -1.45 11.47 -6.65
N PHE A 200 -0.68 11.40 -5.57
CA PHE A 200 -1.17 11.57 -4.21
C PHE A 200 -0.35 12.60 -3.46
N SER A 201 -1.05 13.49 -2.79
CA SER A 201 -0.47 14.38 -1.82
C SER A 201 -0.07 13.67 -0.53
N HIS A 202 0.83 14.28 0.22
CA HIS A 202 1.21 13.88 1.57
C HIS A 202 -0.03 13.63 2.46
N ARG A 203 -0.97 14.58 2.49
CA ARG A 203 -2.21 14.54 3.26
C ARG A 203 -3.05 13.32 2.90
N GLN A 204 -3.21 13.03 1.59
CA GLN A 204 -4.03 11.91 1.14
C GLN A 204 -3.44 10.57 1.62
N LEU A 205 -2.12 10.40 1.54
CA LEU A 205 -1.45 9.17 1.99
C LEU A 205 -1.55 8.98 3.51
N VAL A 206 -1.37 10.05 4.29
CA VAL A 206 -1.52 10.00 5.76
C VAL A 206 -2.95 9.66 6.13
N LEU A 207 -3.95 10.35 5.58
CA LEU A 207 -5.36 10.08 5.87
C LEU A 207 -5.78 8.67 5.45
N HIS A 208 -5.31 8.20 4.29
CA HIS A 208 -5.56 6.84 3.84
C HIS A 208 -4.97 5.81 4.80
N THR A 209 -3.71 6.00 5.21
CA THR A 209 -3.03 5.12 6.17
C THR A 209 -3.80 5.02 7.49
N LEU A 210 -4.27 6.16 8.02
CA LEU A 210 -5.08 6.19 9.25
C LEU A 210 -6.46 5.52 9.08
N ALA A 211 -7.11 5.72 7.93
CA ALA A 211 -8.41 5.12 7.64
C ALA A 211 -8.31 3.59 7.49
N VAL A 212 -7.28 3.09 6.78
CA VAL A 212 -6.99 1.66 6.67
C VAL A 212 -6.58 1.08 8.02
N GLY A 213 -5.74 1.79 8.78
CA GLY A 213 -5.36 1.41 10.14
C GLY A 213 -6.57 1.25 11.05
N THR A 214 -7.53 2.18 11.01
CA THR A 214 -8.79 2.09 11.77
C THR A 214 -9.66 0.92 11.29
N THR A 215 -9.74 0.72 9.98
CA THR A 215 -10.54 -0.37 9.38
C THR A 215 -10.02 -1.73 9.80
N LEU A 216 -8.71 -1.97 9.63
CA LEU A 216 -8.04 -3.20 10.04
C LEU A 216 -8.04 -3.32 11.57
N GLY A 217 -7.79 -2.23 12.28
CA GLY A 217 -7.83 -2.07 13.74
C GLY A 217 -9.14 -2.47 14.41
N THR A 218 -10.24 -2.44 13.67
CA THR A 218 -11.58 -2.79 14.15
C THR A 218 -12.13 -4.09 13.59
N GLN A 219 -11.34 -4.82 12.80
CA GLN A 219 -11.72 -6.16 12.34
C GLN A 219 -11.86 -7.14 13.51
N PRO A 220 -12.71 -8.17 13.39
CA PRO A 220 -12.78 -9.28 14.34
C PRO A 220 -11.42 -9.95 14.56
N GLU A 221 -11.31 -10.70 15.65
CA GLU A 221 -10.08 -11.41 16.00
C GLU A 221 -9.59 -12.30 14.85
N GLY A 222 -8.30 -12.19 14.53
CA GLY A 222 -7.68 -12.94 13.44
C GLY A 222 -7.97 -12.41 12.04
N GLN A 223 -8.60 -11.24 11.88
CA GLN A 223 -8.84 -10.60 10.57
C GLN A 223 -8.16 -9.22 10.44
N GLY A 224 -7.72 -8.64 11.56
CA GLY A 224 -7.11 -7.33 11.57
C GLY A 224 -5.59 -7.37 11.36
N LEU A 225 -5.02 -6.17 11.38
CA LEU A 225 -3.60 -5.92 11.59
C LEU A 225 -3.46 -5.21 12.95
N ARG A 226 -2.53 -5.66 13.79
CA ARG A 226 -2.31 -5.19 15.17
C ARG A 226 -0.82 -5.09 15.46
N HIS A 227 -0.49 -4.36 16.52
CA HIS A 227 0.86 -4.41 17.10
C HIS A 227 1.22 -5.86 17.47
N GLY A 228 2.37 -6.34 17.01
CA GLY A 228 2.83 -7.73 17.18
C GLY A 228 2.60 -8.64 15.96
N ASP A 229 1.84 -8.19 14.96
CA ASP A 229 1.79 -8.88 13.67
C ASP A 229 3.11 -8.76 12.90
N VAL A 230 3.35 -9.73 12.01
CA VAL A 230 4.48 -9.76 11.09
C VAL A 230 3.96 -9.56 9.67
N TYR A 231 4.34 -8.44 9.07
CA TYR A 231 3.89 -8.00 7.76
C TYR A 231 4.84 -8.48 6.65
N MET A 232 4.28 -9.05 5.59
CA MET A 232 4.99 -9.33 4.34
C MET A 232 4.11 -8.88 3.16
N PRO A 233 4.54 -7.92 2.32
CA PRO A 233 3.83 -7.57 1.10
C PRO A 233 3.87 -8.74 0.11
N VAL A 234 2.72 -9.03 -0.50
CA VAL A 234 2.59 -10.04 -1.57
C VAL A 234 1.89 -9.43 -2.80
N THR A 235 1.85 -8.09 -2.88
CA THR A 235 1.60 -7.32 -4.10
C THR A 235 2.75 -6.36 -4.35
N PRO A 236 3.12 -6.12 -5.63
CA PRO A 236 4.24 -5.25 -5.95
C PRO A 236 4.19 -3.88 -5.27
N MET A 237 5.30 -3.46 -4.67
CA MET A 237 5.44 -2.09 -4.13
C MET A 237 5.33 -1.02 -5.22
N PHE A 238 5.57 -1.37 -6.48
CA PHE A 238 5.28 -0.46 -7.59
C PHE A 238 3.79 -0.31 -7.92
N HIS A 239 2.92 -1.15 -7.35
CA HIS A 239 1.49 -1.17 -7.65
C HIS A 239 0.69 -0.54 -6.52
N VAL A 240 0.40 0.76 -6.68
CA VAL A 240 -0.40 1.59 -5.77
C VAL A 240 0.04 1.46 -4.31
N HIS A 241 1.32 1.75 -4.08
CA HIS A 241 1.94 1.78 -2.75
C HIS A 241 1.91 0.46 -1.96
N ALA A 242 1.85 -0.70 -2.64
CA ALA A 242 1.53 -1.98 -1.98
C ALA A 242 0.31 -1.85 -1.05
N TRP A 243 -0.69 -1.13 -1.54
CA TRP A 243 -1.97 -0.82 -0.89
C TRP A 243 -1.91 0.10 0.32
N GLY A 244 -0.82 0.86 0.47
CA GLY A 244 -0.57 1.74 1.62
C GLY A 244 -0.17 0.97 2.89
N LEU A 245 -0.07 -0.36 2.81
CA LEU A 245 0.24 -1.21 3.95
C LEU A 245 1.69 -1.07 4.44
N PRO A 246 2.70 -0.76 3.61
CA PRO A 246 4.04 -0.49 4.13
C PRO A 246 4.08 0.78 5.01
N TYR A 247 3.28 1.80 4.69
CA TYR A 247 3.14 2.98 5.56
C TYR A 247 2.47 2.62 6.89
N LEU A 248 1.39 1.83 6.86
CA LEU A 248 0.70 1.38 8.07
C LEU A 248 1.59 0.46 8.93
N ALA A 249 2.33 -0.46 8.31
CA ALA A 249 3.24 -1.36 9.01
C ALA A 249 4.36 -0.57 9.71
N THR A 250 4.88 0.48 9.07
CA THR A 250 5.81 1.42 9.69
C THR A 250 5.17 2.21 10.82
N LEU A 251 3.97 2.77 10.64
CA LEU A 251 3.24 3.49 11.68
C LEU A 251 3.03 2.65 12.95
N LEU A 252 2.70 1.37 12.77
CA LEU A 252 2.47 0.42 13.86
C LEU A 252 3.76 -0.20 14.42
N GLY A 253 4.92 0.09 13.84
CA GLY A 253 6.22 -0.44 14.28
C GLY A 253 6.34 -1.96 14.16
N LEU A 254 5.71 -2.58 13.15
CA LEU A 254 5.65 -4.03 12.98
C LEU A 254 6.97 -4.64 12.51
N LYS A 255 7.12 -5.95 12.72
CA LYS A 255 8.12 -6.71 11.96
C LYS A 255 7.72 -6.72 10.49
N GLN A 256 8.65 -6.36 9.60
CA GLN A 256 8.41 -6.31 8.15
C GLN A 256 9.36 -7.26 7.43
N VAL A 257 8.86 -7.99 6.44
CA VAL A 257 9.61 -8.97 5.66
C VAL A 257 9.41 -8.66 4.18
N TYR A 258 10.47 -8.21 3.51
CA TYR A 258 10.44 -7.81 2.11
C TYR A 258 10.98 -8.95 1.23
N PRO A 259 10.13 -9.64 0.45
CA PRO A 259 10.52 -10.88 -0.21
C PRO A 259 11.35 -10.69 -1.48
N GLY A 260 11.48 -9.46 -1.99
CA GLY A 260 12.04 -9.20 -3.30
C GLY A 260 11.14 -9.76 -4.40
N ARG A 261 11.63 -10.77 -5.11
CA ARG A 261 10.89 -11.42 -6.21
C ARG A 261 9.74 -12.28 -5.69
N TYR A 262 8.68 -12.35 -6.50
CA TYR A 262 7.48 -13.14 -6.23
C TYR A 262 7.65 -14.62 -6.57
N VAL A 263 8.46 -15.33 -5.79
CA VAL A 263 8.67 -16.77 -5.94
C VAL A 263 7.86 -17.49 -4.86
N PRO A 264 6.81 -18.28 -5.21
CA PRO A 264 5.92 -18.90 -4.22
C PRO A 264 6.64 -19.70 -3.13
N ALA A 265 7.63 -20.52 -3.50
CA ALA A 265 8.44 -21.28 -2.56
C ALA A 265 9.21 -20.39 -1.57
N GLN A 266 9.72 -19.24 -2.03
CA GLN A 266 10.40 -18.27 -1.17
C GLN A 266 9.41 -17.58 -0.22
N LEU A 267 8.22 -17.21 -0.69
CA LEU A 267 7.19 -16.60 0.15
C LEU A 267 6.73 -17.55 1.25
N LEU A 268 6.54 -18.84 0.93
CA LEU A 268 6.20 -19.87 1.91
C LEU A 268 7.35 -20.13 2.90
N ARG A 269 8.60 -20.19 2.42
CA ARG A 269 9.78 -20.26 3.29
C ARG A 269 9.84 -19.09 4.28
N LEU A 270 9.71 -17.85 3.79
CA LEU A 270 9.70 -16.64 4.63
C LEU A 270 8.52 -16.65 5.61
N ARG A 271 7.33 -17.11 5.18
CA ARG A 271 6.19 -17.30 6.07
C ARG A 271 6.52 -18.21 7.24
N ARG A 272 7.20 -19.34 7.00
CA ARG A 272 7.60 -20.30 8.04
C ARG A 272 8.68 -19.73 8.96
N GLU A 273 9.77 -19.25 8.39
CA GLU A 273 10.98 -18.83 9.11
C GLU A 273 10.75 -17.54 9.90
N GLU A 274 10.03 -16.59 9.33
CA GLU A 274 9.83 -15.28 9.94
C GLU A 274 8.55 -15.18 10.76
N GLY A 275 7.69 -16.20 10.68
CA GLY A 275 6.39 -16.20 11.34
C GLY A 275 5.52 -15.05 10.83
N VAL A 276 5.46 -14.84 9.51
CA VAL A 276 4.53 -13.85 8.91
C VAL A 276 3.14 -14.08 9.51
N THR A 277 2.30 -13.06 9.64
CA THR A 277 0.88 -13.20 10.09
C THR A 277 -0.08 -12.46 9.16
N PHE A 278 0.43 -11.46 8.44
CA PHE A 278 -0.40 -10.59 7.61
C PHE A 278 0.24 -10.32 6.24
N SER A 279 -0.55 -10.46 5.18
CA SER A 279 -0.16 -10.12 3.82
C SER A 279 -1.35 -9.57 3.02
N HIS A 280 -1.09 -9.22 1.77
CA HIS A 280 -2.10 -8.83 0.80
C HIS A 280 -1.63 -9.25 -0.59
N CYS A 281 -2.54 -9.67 -1.47
CA CYS A 281 -2.21 -10.18 -2.80
C CYS A 281 -3.38 -10.08 -3.78
N VAL A 282 -3.14 -10.39 -5.05
CA VAL A 282 -4.20 -10.61 -6.04
C VAL A 282 -4.62 -12.09 -6.10
N PRO A 283 -5.82 -12.45 -6.62
CA PRO A 283 -6.28 -13.84 -6.68
C PRO A 283 -5.32 -14.81 -7.35
N THR A 284 -4.61 -14.37 -8.40
CA THR A 284 -3.65 -15.23 -9.11
C THR A 284 -2.44 -15.60 -8.24
N ILE A 285 -1.92 -14.66 -7.45
CA ILE A 285 -0.82 -14.93 -6.52
C ILE A 285 -1.28 -15.83 -5.37
N LEU A 286 -2.52 -15.64 -4.87
CA LEU A 286 -3.08 -16.56 -3.89
C LEU A 286 -3.16 -17.98 -4.44
N GLN A 287 -3.62 -18.17 -5.68
CA GLN A 287 -3.64 -19.49 -6.32
C GLN A 287 -2.22 -20.09 -6.41
N MET A 288 -1.24 -19.32 -6.89
CA MET A 288 0.16 -19.76 -6.97
C MET A 288 0.74 -20.17 -5.61
N LEU A 289 0.38 -19.45 -4.54
CA LEU A 289 0.77 -19.82 -3.19
C LEU A 289 0.15 -21.15 -2.79
N LEU A 290 -1.17 -21.32 -2.96
CA LEU A 290 -1.90 -22.53 -2.60
C LEU A 290 -1.39 -23.77 -3.34
N ASP A 291 -1.03 -23.62 -4.61
CA ASP A 291 -0.46 -24.69 -5.43
C ASP A 291 0.96 -25.09 -4.97
N ALA A 292 1.70 -24.15 -4.35
CA ALA A 292 3.05 -24.37 -3.87
C ALA A 292 3.14 -24.87 -2.42
N PHE A 293 2.02 -24.96 -1.68
CA PHE A 293 2.01 -25.45 -0.29
C PHE A 293 2.58 -26.88 -0.20
N GLY A 294 3.65 -27.03 0.55
CA GLY A 294 4.28 -28.30 0.89
C GLY A 294 3.82 -28.88 2.24
N PRO A 295 4.24 -30.10 2.59
CA PRO A 295 3.97 -30.73 3.89
C PRO A 295 4.52 -29.94 5.09
N GLU A 296 5.58 -29.17 4.90
CA GLU A 296 6.23 -28.37 5.92
C GLU A 296 5.54 -27.01 6.18
N ASP A 297 4.56 -26.63 5.35
CA ASP A 297 3.88 -25.35 5.48
C ASP A 297 2.79 -25.37 6.56
N PRO A 298 2.78 -24.38 7.48
CA PRO A 298 1.88 -24.37 8.61
C PRO A 298 0.46 -24.05 8.14
N VAL A 299 -0.45 -24.99 8.40
CA VAL A 299 -1.90 -24.85 8.19
C VAL A 299 -2.60 -24.30 9.44
N ASP A 300 -1.92 -24.31 10.59
CA ASP A 300 -2.45 -23.94 11.91
C ASP A 300 -2.07 -22.51 12.37
N ARG A 301 -1.06 -21.90 11.75
CA ARG A 301 -0.66 -20.51 12.02
C ARG A 301 -1.56 -19.55 11.26
N ARG A 302 -2.38 -18.79 11.99
CA ARG A 302 -3.26 -17.72 11.44
C ARG A 302 -2.50 -16.85 10.43
N TRP A 303 -2.89 -16.92 9.15
CA TRP A 303 -2.41 -16.02 8.11
C TRP A 303 -3.58 -15.24 7.56
N THR A 304 -3.59 -13.93 7.77
CA THR A 304 -4.60 -13.06 7.15
C THR A 304 -4.04 -12.49 5.86
N ILE A 305 -4.79 -12.67 4.77
CA ILE A 305 -4.43 -12.14 3.46
C ILE A 305 -5.59 -11.31 2.92
N ILE A 306 -5.37 -10.02 2.68
CA ILE A 306 -6.32 -9.23 1.88
C ILE A 306 -6.15 -9.62 0.41
N VAL A 307 -7.23 -10.00 -0.26
CA VAL A 307 -7.25 -10.39 -1.66
C VAL A 307 -8.08 -9.38 -2.46
N GLY A 308 -7.47 -8.75 -3.45
CA GLY A 308 -8.07 -7.63 -4.20
C GLY A 308 -7.53 -7.51 -5.62
N GLY A 309 -7.82 -6.39 -6.28
CA GLY A 309 -7.45 -6.14 -7.68
C GLY A 309 -8.34 -6.85 -8.72
N SER A 310 -8.97 -7.97 -8.34
CA SER A 310 -10.05 -8.60 -9.10
C SER A 310 -10.97 -9.39 -8.18
N VAL A 311 -12.09 -9.90 -8.74
CA VAL A 311 -13.05 -10.70 -7.98
C VAL A 311 -12.37 -11.95 -7.43
N GLN A 312 -12.51 -12.17 -6.12
CA GLN A 312 -12.04 -13.39 -5.47
C GLN A 312 -13.06 -14.53 -5.67
N PRO A 313 -12.71 -15.64 -6.37
CA PRO A 313 -13.62 -16.76 -6.56
C PRO A 313 -13.92 -17.47 -5.23
N ARG A 314 -15.16 -17.92 -5.04
CA ARG A 314 -15.56 -18.67 -3.84
C ARG A 314 -14.75 -19.96 -3.63
N ALA A 315 -14.36 -20.61 -4.72
CA ALA A 315 -13.52 -21.81 -4.67
C ALA A 315 -12.14 -21.49 -4.08
N LEU A 316 -11.52 -20.40 -4.54
CA LEU A 316 -10.23 -19.92 -4.05
C LEU A 316 -10.29 -19.55 -2.57
N HIS A 317 -11.35 -18.85 -2.14
CA HIS A 317 -11.56 -18.54 -0.71
C HIS A 317 -11.65 -19.80 0.16
N ARG A 318 -12.38 -20.84 -0.30
CA ARG A 318 -12.47 -22.12 0.42
C ARG A 318 -11.14 -22.88 0.46
N ALA A 319 -10.39 -22.88 -0.64
CA ALA A 319 -9.08 -23.50 -0.71
C ALA A 319 -8.08 -22.82 0.24
N ALA A 320 -8.11 -21.48 0.31
CA ALA A 320 -7.33 -20.71 1.27
C ALA A 320 -7.69 -21.05 2.72
N ALA A 321 -8.98 -21.11 3.05
CA ALA A 321 -9.44 -21.49 4.39
C ALA A 321 -8.99 -22.92 4.77
N ALA A 322 -8.98 -23.87 3.82
CA ALA A 322 -8.47 -25.23 4.04
C ALA A 322 -6.95 -25.29 4.33
N LYS A 323 -6.21 -24.22 3.99
CA LYS A 323 -4.79 -24.03 4.30
C LYS A 323 -4.56 -23.09 5.49
N GLY A 324 -5.59 -22.78 6.29
CA GLY A 324 -5.47 -21.90 7.45
C GLY A 324 -5.40 -20.41 7.15
N ILE A 325 -5.66 -20.01 5.90
CA ILE A 325 -5.59 -18.62 5.46
C ILE A 325 -6.95 -17.95 5.62
N THR A 326 -6.98 -16.86 6.38
CA THR A 326 -8.11 -15.94 6.47
C THR A 326 -8.03 -14.96 5.30
N ALA A 327 -8.65 -15.33 4.18
CA ALA A 327 -8.64 -14.53 2.96
C ALA A 327 -9.80 -13.51 2.94
N LEU A 328 -9.48 -12.23 3.16
CA LEU A 328 -10.44 -11.11 3.18
C LEU A 328 -10.51 -10.44 1.82
N SER A 329 -11.69 -10.26 1.25
CA SER A 329 -11.80 -9.50 -0.01
C SER A 329 -11.57 -8.00 0.24
N GLY A 330 -10.69 -7.39 -0.53
CA GLY A 330 -10.46 -5.94 -0.57
C GLY A 330 -10.88 -5.36 -1.92
N TYR A 331 -11.43 -4.16 -1.91
CA TYR A 331 -11.73 -3.40 -3.12
C TYR A 331 -11.12 -2.00 -3.04
N GLY A 332 -10.64 -1.56 -4.19
CA GLY A 332 -9.88 -0.35 -4.35
C GLY A 332 -9.52 -0.12 -5.82
N MET A 333 -8.98 1.06 -6.08
CA MET A 333 -8.48 1.47 -7.40
C MET A 333 -7.23 2.32 -7.22
N SER A 334 -6.43 2.39 -8.29
CA SER A 334 -5.28 3.29 -8.38
C SER A 334 -5.60 4.70 -7.90
N GLU A 335 -6.73 5.26 -8.32
CA GLU A 335 -7.20 6.63 -8.08
C GLU A 335 -7.67 6.88 -6.64
N THR A 336 -7.68 5.85 -5.77
CA THR A 336 -8.33 5.89 -4.45
C THR A 336 -7.38 5.63 -3.29
N ALA A 337 -6.08 5.72 -3.56
CA ALA A 337 -5.00 5.70 -2.59
C ALA A 337 -4.70 4.41 -1.80
N PRO A 338 -4.97 3.14 -2.18
CA PRO A 338 -5.96 2.54 -3.09
C PRO A 338 -7.15 1.89 -2.40
N VAL A 339 -7.07 1.57 -1.11
CA VAL A 339 -8.09 0.75 -0.44
C VAL A 339 -9.32 1.59 -0.13
N LEU A 340 -10.48 1.18 -0.67
CA LEU A 340 -11.79 1.78 -0.36
C LEU A 340 -12.60 0.96 0.63
N SER A 341 -12.55 -0.37 0.51
CA SER A 341 -13.32 -1.26 1.39
C SER A 341 -12.60 -2.58 1.60
N ILE A 342 -12.75 -3.12 2.81
CA ILE A 342 -12.24 -4.44 3.19
C ILE A 342 -13.42 -5.20 3.78
N ALA A 343 -13.67 -6.40 3.27
CA ALA A 343 -14.71 -7.28 3.78
C ALA A 343 -14.44 -7.66 5.24
N ARG A 344 -15.52 -7.84 6.00
CA ARG A 344 -15.49 -8.31 7.39
C ARG A 344 -16.27 -9.61 7.47
N SER A 345 -15.67 -10.65 8.05
CA SER A 345 -16.37 -11.89 8.35
C SER A 345 -16.80 -11.90 9.81
N PHE A 346 -18.10 -11.96 10.07
CA PHE A 346 -18.64 -12.11 11.43
C PHE A 346 -18.84 -13.58 11.84
N ALA A 347 -18.48 -14.53 10.98
CA ALA A 347 -18.56 -15.95 11.32
C ALA A 347 -17.37 -16.35 12.20
N ALA A 348 -17.62 -17.03 13.31
CA ALA A 348 -16.57 -17.64 14.12
C ALA A 348 -15.74 -18.62 13.26
N PRO A 349 -14.42 -18.76 13.50
CA PRO A 349 -13.63 -19.80 12.87
C PRO A 349 -14.30 -21.17 13.10
N GLY A 350 -14.67 -21.86 12.02
CA GLY A 350 -15.35 -23.17 12.08
C GLY A 350 -16.88 -23.15 11.99
N ALA A 351 -17.54 -21.99 12.07
CA ALA A 351 -18.98 -21.90 11.87
C ALA A 351 -19.34 -21.85 10.38
N GLN A 352 -19.26 -23.00 9.69
CA GLN A 352 -20.04 -23.16 8.46
C GLN A 352 -21.52 -22.99 8.86
N ARG A 353 -22.13 -21.87 8.47
CA ARG A 353 -23.60 -21.82 8.44
C ARG A 353 -24.06 -22.91 7.49
N ALA A 354 -24.51 -24.04 8.05
CA ALA A 354 -25.30 -24.99 7.31
C ALA A 354 -26.42 -24.19 6.64
N ARG A 355 -26.39 -24.10 5.31
CA ARG A 355 -27.59 -23.72 4.58
C ARG A 355 -28.62 -24.77 4.98
N PRO A 356 -29.82 -24.39 5.45
CA PRO A 356 -30.86 -25.39 5.63
C PRO A 356 -31.04 -26.05 4.26
N SER A 357 -30.71 -27.34 4.17
CA SER A 357 -31.06 -28.12 3.00
C SER A 357 -32.57 -28.05 2.93
N CYS A 358 -33.12 -27.47 1.86
CA CYS A 358 -34.48 -27.76 1.45
C CYS A 358 -34.50 -29.23 0.98
N ALA A 359 -34.36 -30.15 1.91
CA ALA A 359 -34.82 -31.51 1.76
C ALA A 359 -36.25 -31.48 2.30
N ALA A 360 -37.21 -31.55 1.38
CA ALA A 360 -38.59 -31.84 1.74
C ALA A 360 -38.73 -33.37 1.82
N PRO A 361 -39.15 -33.92 2.97
CA PRO A 361 -40.02 -35.08 2.99
C PRO A 361 -41.44 -34.60 3.26
N GLY A 362 -42.35 -35.02 2.39
CA GLY A 362 -43.73 -34.60 2.42
C GLY A 362 -44.39 -34.86 3.78
N THR A 363 -45.05 -33.83 4.30
CA THR A 363 -46.30 -33.98 5.04
C THR A 363 -47.17 -32.77 4.73
N ARG A 364 -48.33 -33.03 4.13
CA ARG A 364 -49.38 -32.03 3.90
C ARG A 364 -49.91 -31.59 5.27
N SER A 365 -49.72 -30.34 5.66
CA SER A 365 -50.69 -29.68 6.54
C SER A 365 -50.70 -28.15 6.37
N ARG A 366 -51.86 -27.67 5.91
CA ARG A 366 -52.46 -26.33 6.05
C ARG A 366 -51.53 -25.11 6.00
N TRP A 367 -51.46 -24.51 4.81
CA TRP A 367 -51.12 -23.10 4.63
C TRP A 367 -52.13 -22.21 5.37
N ARG A 368 -51.68 -21.53 6.42
CA ARG A 368 -52.28 -20.27 6.88
C ARG A 368 -51.32 -19.15 6.50
N SER A 369 -51.76 -18.29 5.60
CA SER A 369 -51.13 -17.03 5.22
C SER A 369 -50.99 -16.12 6.44
N CYS A 370 -49.77 -15.82 6.87
CA CYS A 370 -49.50 -14.73 7.81
C CYS A 370 -48.95 -13.54 7.03
N ALA A 371 -49.86 -12.65 6.62
CA ALA A 371 -49.55 -11.32 6.13
C ALA A 371 -48.97 -10.48 7.28
N TRP A 372 -47.84 -9.82 7.04
CA TRP A 372 -47.27 -8.85 7.96
C TRP A 372 -48.11 -7.57 7.93
N SER A 373 -48.92 -7.36 8.97
CA SER A 373 -49.64 -6.11 9.19
C SER A 373 -48.70 -5.04 9.75
N THR A 374 -48.68 -3.89 9.12
CA THR A 374 -48.15 -2.62 9.64
C THR A 374 -48.99 -2.15 10.83
N ARG A 375 -48.45 -2.26 12.06
CA ARG A 375 -49.00 -1.54 13.22
C ARG A 375 -48.15 -0.32 13.55
N THR A 376 -48.86 0.80 13.50
CA THR A 376 -48.53 2.17 13.87
C THR A 376 -48.05 2.29 15.32
N CYS A 377 -46.90 2.93 15.51
CA CYS A 377 -46.48 3.48 16.80
C CYS A 377 -47.19 4.83 17.00
N ARG A 378 -48.14 4.90 17.95
CA ARG A 378 -48.79 6.13 18.38
C ARG A 378 -47.87 6.85 19.37
N HIS A 379 -47.11 7.86 18.93
CA HIS A 379 -46.63 8.99 19.77
C HIS A 379 -46.04 10.15 18.95
N CYS A 380 -46.73 10.61 17.90
CA CYS A 380 -46.44 11.90 17.26
C CYS A 380 -47.75 12.58 16.87
N ARG A 381 -48.13 13.66 17.56
CA ARG A 381 -49.18 14.59 17.12
C ARG A 381 -48.64 15.45 15.96
N PRO A 382 -49.38 15.65 14.86
CA PRO A 382 -49.03 16.66 13.87
C PRO A 382 -49.74 17.99 14.19
N MET A 383 -48.99 19.09 14.23
CA MET A 383 -49.53 20.43 13.94
C MET A 383 -49.49 20.62 12.42
N ALA A 384 -50.64 20.91 11.83
CA ALA A 384 -50.78 21.25 10.42
C ALA A 384 -51.32 22.68 10.29
N SER A 385 -50.55 23.55 9.64
CA SER A 385 -50.95 24.70 8.81
C SER A 385 -49.63 25.45 8.54
N THR A 386 -49.15 25.69 7.31
CA THR A 386 -49.78 26.34 6.17
C THR A 386 -48.93 26.06 4.93
N ARG A 387 -49.56 25.66 3.82
CA ARG A 387 -48.97 25.77 2.47
C ARG A 387 -49.21 27.19 1.95
N ALA A 388 -48.17 27.86 1.48
CA ALA A 388 -48.31 28.94 0.51
C ALA A 388 -47.07 29.04 -0.40
N ASN A 389 -47.31 28.79 -1.68
CA ASN A 389 -46.71 29.40 -2.88
C ASN A 389 -45.24 29.84 -2.85
N TRP A 390 -44.38 29.17 -3.63
CA TRP A 390 -43.31 29.85 -4.39
C TRP A 390 -43.08 29.13 -5.74
N SER A 391 -43.79 29.58 -6.76
CA SER A 391 -43.40 29.43 -8.16
C SER A 391 -43.48 30.80 -8.82
N ARG A 392 -42.33 31.45 -9.06
CA ARG A 392 -41.99 32.33 -10.19
C ARG A 392 -40.84 33.28 -9.85
N ALA A 393 -40.06 33.56 -10.90
CA ALA A 393 -39.08 34.64 -11.07
C ALA A 393 -37.66 34.32 -10.50
N ARG A 394 -36.55 34.49 -11.21
CA ARG A 394 -36.23 35.37 -12.34
C ARG A 394 -35.11 34.77 -13.21
N ARG A 395 -35.29 34.84 -14.53
CA ARG A 395 -34.22 35.25 -15.45
C ARG A 395 -33.97 36.74 -15.24
N GLY A 396 -32.70 37.13 -15.27
CA GLY A 396 -32.17 38.48 -15.15
C GLY A 396 -30.67 38.35 -15.10
#